data_AF-A0A816DTL2-F1
#
_entry.id   AF-A0A816DTL2-F1
#
_cell.length_a   1.000
_cell.length_b   1.000
_cell.length_c   1.000
_cell.angle_alpha   90.00
_cell.angle_beta   90.00
_cell.angle_gamma   90.00
#
_symmetry.space_group_name_H-M   'P 1'
#
loop_
_entity.id
_entity.type
_entity.pdbx_description
1 polymer ?
#
loop_
_entity_poly.entity_id
_entity_poly.type
_entity_poly.pdbx_seq_one_letter_code
_entity_poly.pdbx_strand_id
1 'polypeptide(L)'
;MALVAKHTTLPIPRVVAYSSDKTNEFGLEWIVMTRTEGKPLRTSSHDNDIWTKLSMEKKKLIIDELVGYVKQIHSQIPSAPLIGNYKADGTIGCDNIRKGPWKNYREYFNDQLKDKIEILTTDNIFASVRADVLQAVKEFQSLTLPSFDDLPNVFTHNDLGLQNLTVTDDLQIRGILDWEWSGSYPIVEEYFRSYKPIMYDEQTRTYLFDQLEKQQIPTPQTIPRFSLLRKLYDLLQAIVPWYLTSLANPEHPTVEKELVKNRDKVKQLVKEIREELQ
;
A
#
# COMPACT_ATOMS: atom_id res chain seq x y z
N MET A 1 2.39 -11.41 -10.47
CA MET A 1 1.50 -11.65 -11.63
C MET A 1 1.30 -13.14 -11.96
N ALA A 2 2.35 -13.93 -12.24
CA ALA A 2 2.18 -15.35 -12.57
C ALA A 2 1.44 -16.15 -11.48
N LEU A 3 1.76 -15.91 -10.20
CA LEU A 3 1.04 -16.51 -9.06
C LEU A 3 -0.46 -16.16 -9.06
N VAL A 4 -0.79 -14.89 -9.31
CA VAL A 4 -2.18 -14.41 -9.37
C VAL A 4 -2.94 -15.09 -10.51
N ALA A 5 -2.37 -15.14 -11.72
CA ALA A 5 -3.00 -15.82 -12.87
C ALA A 5 -3.20 -17.33 -12.65
N LYS A 6 -2.29 -17.97 -11.90
CA LYS A 6 -2.39 -19.40 -11.59
C LYS A 6 -3.55 -19.72 -10.64
N HIS A 7 -3.84 -18.82 -9.70
CA HIS A 7 -4.73 -19.08 -8.57
C HIS A 7 -6.08 -18.38 -8.67
N THR A 8 -6.27 -17.45 -9.60
CA THR A 8 -7.46 -16.60 -9.67
C THR A 8 -7.93 -16.39 -11.10
N THR A 9 -9.14 -15.88 -11.26
CA THR A 9 -9.71 -15.43 -12.55
C THR A 9 -9.59 -13.93 -12.74
N LEU A 10 -8.68 -13.26 -12.01
CA LEU A 10 -8.53 -11.82 -12.11
C LEU A 10 -8.12 -11.40 -13.52
N PRO A 11 -8.72 -10.35 -14.09
CA PRO A 11 -8.35 -9.85 -15.41
C PRO A 11 -7.05 -9.06 -15.29
N ILE A 12 -5.91 -9.75 -15.31
CA ILE A 12 -4.57 -9.13 -15.27
C ILE A 12 -3.89 -9.21 -16.64
N PRO A 13 -2.97 -8.28 -16.96
CA PRO A 13 -2.13 -8.41 -18.13
C PRO A 13 -1.35 -9.73 -18.14
N ARG A 14 -1.29 -10.40 -19.30
CA ARG A 14 -0.40 -11.54 -19.48
C ARG A 14 1.01 -11.03 -19.78
N VAL A 15 1.98 -11.51 -19.01
CA VAL A 15 3.40 -11.25 -19.28
C VAL A 15 3.80 -11.91 -20.60
N VAL A 16 4.39 -11.13 -21.50
CA VAL A 16 4.87 -11.57 -22.82
C VAL A 16 6.37 -11.84 -22.77
N ALA A 17 7.13 -10.90 -22.20
CA ALA A 17 8.57 -11.00 -22.02
C ALA A 17 8.98 -10.09 -20.86
N TYR A 18 10.13 -10.36 -20.23
CA TYR A 18 10.72 -9.49 -19.22
C TYR A 18 12.23 -9.73 -19.17
N SER A 19 12.98 -8.77 -18.65
CA SER A 19 14.36 -8.93 -18.23
C SER A 19 14.57 -8.27 -16.87
N SER A 20 15.05 -9.04 -15.91
CA SER A 20 15.52 -8.54 -14.61
C SER A 20 17.04 -8.31 -14.58
N ASP A 21 17.73 -8.55 -15.69
CA ASP A 21 19.18 -8.37 -15.80
C ASP A 21 19.49 -7.03 -16.49
N LYS A 22 20.07 -6.08 -15.76
CA LYS A 22 20.43 -4.75 -16.29
C LYS A 22 21.51 -4.79 -17.37
N THR A 23 22.17 -5.91 -17.61
CA THR A 23 23.15 -6.08 -18.69
C THR A 23 22.53 -6.35 -20.08
N ASN A 24 21.19 -6.45 -20.16
CA ASN A 24 20.49 -6.58 -21.44
C ASN A 24 20.67 -5.37 -22.37
N GLU A 25 20.20 -5.49 -23.61
CA GLU A 25 20.37 -4.50 -24.69
C GLU A 25 19.82 -3.10 -24.38
N PHE A 26 18.93 -2.95 -23.41
CA PHE A 26 18.35 -1.67 -22.99
C PHE A 26 19.04 -1.06 -21.75
N GLY A 27 19.96 -1.78 -21.09
CA GLY A 27 20.67 -1.30 -19.90
C GLY A 27 19.77 -1.11 -18.66
N LEU A 28 18.55 -1.66 -18.66
CA LEU A 28 17.54 -1.49 -17.60
C LEU A 28 16.66 -2.72 -17.46
N GLU A 29 16.07 -2.92 -16.28
CA GLU A 29 15.05 -3.95 -16.05
C GLU A 29 13.74 -3.58 -16.74
N TRP A 30 13.08 -4.52 -17.41
CA TRP A 30 11.85 -4.25 -18.16
C TRP A 30 10.88 -5.43 -18.15
N ILE A 31 9.61 -5.12 -18.40
CA ILE A 31 8.54 -6.09 -18.59
C ILE A 31 7.61 -5.64 -19.73
N VAL A 32 7.28 -6.56 -20.62
CA VAL A 32 6.29 -6.40 -21.69
C VAL A 32 5.10 -7.28 -21.38
N MET A 33 3.91 -6.70 -21.42
CA MET A 33 2.65 -7.38 -21.10
C MET A 33 1.55 -6.99 -22.09
N THR A 34 0.51 -7.82 -22.18
CA THR A 34 -0.66 -7.51 -23.01
C THR A 34 -1.39 -6.28 -22.49
N ARG A 35 -1.85 -5.40 -23.38
CA ARG A 35 -2.74 -4.29 -23.01
C ARG A 35 -4.10 -4.84 -22.55
N THR A 36 -4.62 -4.34 -21.43
CA THR A 36 -5.97 -4.67 -20.97
C THR A 36 -7.02 -3.91 -21.76
N GLU A 37 -8.23 -4.48 -21.85
CA GLU A 37 -9.37 -3.82 -22.47
C GLU A 37 -9.92 -2.70 -21.58
N GLY A 38 -10.68 -1.80 -22.19
CA GLY A 38 -11.35 -0.71 -21.49
C GLY A 38 -10.47 0.53 -21.25
N LYS A 39 -10.97 1.40 -20.38
CA LYS A 39 -10.35 2.69 -20.01
C LYS A 39 -10.05 2.70 -18.52
N PRO A 40 -8.98 3.37 -18.05
CA PRO A 40 -8.74 3.54 -16.63
C PRO A 40 -9.93 4.21 -15.96
N LEU A 41 -10.37 3.66 -14.82
CA LEU A 41 -11.53 4.16 -14.10
C LEU A 41 -11.28 5.54 -13.48
N ARG A 42 -10.01 5.83 -13.16
CA ARG A 42 -9.53 7.13 -12.70
C ARG A 42 -8.30 7.55 -13.50
N THR A 43 -8.23 8.83 -13.87
CA THR A 43 -7.05 9.43 -14.51
C THR A 43 -6.69 10.75 -13.83
N SER A 44 -5.51 11.29 -14.09
CA SER A 44 -5.10 12.62 -13.60
C SER A 44 -5.86 13.77 -14.28
N SER A 45 -6.51 13.50 -15.41
CA SER A 45 -7.37 14.46 -16.10
C SER A 45 -8.80 14.34 -15.57
N HIS A 46 -9.31 15.41 -14.95
CA HIS A 46 -10.70 15.45 -14.44
C HIS A 46 -11.72 15.13 -15.55
N ASP A 47 -11.45 15.56 -16.79
CA ASP A 47 -12.33 15.33 -17.93
C ASP A 47 -12.41 13.86 -18.34
N ASN A 48 -11.42 13.04 -18.00
CA ASN A 48 -11.36 11.61 -18.33
C ASN A 48 -11.54 10.71 -17.09
N ASP A 49 -11.80 11.27 -15.92
CA ASP A 49 -12.12 10.50 -14.70
C ASP A 49 -13.55 9.98 -14.79
N ILE A 50 -13.69 8.69 -15.10
CA ILE A 50 -14.99 8.01 -15.24
C ILE A 50 -15.70 7.96 -13.89
N TRP A 51 -14.98 7.65 -12.81
CA TRP A 51 -15.54 7.43 -11.48
C TRP A 51 -16.37 8.62 -10.97
N THR A 52 -15.88 9.85 -11.18
CA THR A 52 -16.58 11.07 -10.72
C THR A 52 -17.93 11.28 -11.40
N LYS A 53 -18.13 10.72 -12.60
CA LYS A 53 -19.34 10.86 -13.42
C LYS A 53 -20.36 9.74 -13.18
N LEU A 54 -20.00 8.70 -12.45
CA LEU A 54 -20.89 7.56 -12.19
C LEU A 54 -21.89 7.87 -11.06
N SER A 55 -23.13 7.42 -11.25
CA SER A 55 -24.11 7.37 -10.17
C SER A 55 -23.69 6.36 -9.09
N MET A 56 -24.28 6.45 -7.91
CA MET A 56 -23.95 5.54 -6.81
C MET A 56 -24.25 4.08 -7.16
N GLU A 57 -25.33 3.80 -7.89
CA GLU A 57 -25.72 2.45 -8.34
C GLU A 57 -24.64 1.85 -9.25
N LYS A 58 -24.10 2.65 -10.17
CA LYS A 58 -23.02 2.23 -11.08
C LYS A 58 -21.71 2.00 -10.32
N LYS A 59 -21.41 2.82 -9.32
CA LYS A 59 -20.24 2.62 -8.43
C LYS A 59 -20.35 1.31 -7.65
N LYS A 60 -21.55 0.97 -7.17
CA LYS A 60 -21.81 -0.30 -6.46
C LYS A 60 -21.53 -1.52 -7.34
N LEU A 61 -21.91 -1.51 -8.62
CA LEU A 61 -21.61 -2.61 -9.56
C LEU A 61 -20.10 -2.88 -9.66
N ILE A 62 -19.30 -1.82 -9.78
CA ILE A 62 -17.84 -1.93 -9.84
C ILE A 62 -17.27 -2.43 -8.51
N ILE A 63 -17.79 -1.91 -7.38
CA ILE A 63 -17.36 -2.35 -6.04
C ILE A 63 -17.69 -3.83 -5.83
N ASP A 64 -18.86 -4.31 -6.23
CA ASP A 64 -19.26 -5.71 -6.08
C ASP A 64 -18.34 -6.64 -6.88
N GLU A 65 -17.99 -6.27 -8.11
CA GLU A 65 -17.05 -7.02 -8.94
C GLU A 65 -15.63 -7.01 -8.33
N LEU A 66 -15.16 -5.84 -7.87
CA LEU A 66 -13.88 -5.70 -7.18
C LEU A 66 -13.80 -6.56 -5.91
N VAL A 67 -14.85 -6.58 -5.09
CA VAL A 67 -14.95 -7.43 -3.89
C VAL A 67 -14.87 -8.91 -4.27
N GLY A 68 -15.50 -9.29 -5.39
CA GLY A 68 -15.36 -10.63 -5.97
C GLY A 68 -13.90 -10.99 -6.22
N TYR A 69 -13.11 -10.08 -6.78
CA TYR A 69 -11.68 -10.30 -7.02
C TYR A 69 -10.83 -10.29 -5.75
N VAL A 70 -11.08 -9.36 -4.81
CA VAL A 70 -10.38 -9.32 -3.51
C VAL A 70 -10.58 -10.64 -2.76
N LYS A 71 -11.79 -11.20 -2.79
CA LYS A 71 -12.07 -12.53 -2.23
C LYS A 71 -11.19 -13.60 -2.85
N GLN A 72 -11.03 -13.61 -4.17
CA GLN A 72 -10.17 -14.60 -4.85
C GLN A 72 -8.71 -14.44 -4.42
N ILE A 73 -8.18 -13.21 -4.40
CA ILE A 73 -6.81 -12.96 -3.94
C ILE A 73 -6.61 -13.49 -2.52
N HIS A 74 -7.50 -13.16 -1.59
CA HIS A 74 -7.33 -13.50 -0.18
C HIS A 74 -7.61 -14.97 0.16
N SER A 75 -8.38 -15.69 -0.66
CA SER A 75 -8.81 -17.08 -0.36
C SER A 75 -8.21 -18.15 -1.27
N GLN A 76 -7.79 -17.81 -2.49
CA GLN A 76 -7.32 -18.78 -3.49
C GLN A 76 -5.81 -18.78 -3.65
N ILE A 77 -5.15 -17.66 -3.37
CA ILE A 77 -3.69 -17.59 -3.32
C ILE A 77 -3.25 -18.11 -1.94
N PRO A 78 -2.38 -19.15 -1.87
CA PRO A 78 -1.94 -19.70 -0.60
C PRO A 78 -1.32 -18.62 0.29
N SER A 79 -1.84 -18.50 1.52
CA SER A 79 -1.21 -17.67 2.54
C SER A 79 0.17 -18.23 2.89
N ALA A 80 1.08 -17.32 3.20
CA ALA A 80 2.42 -17.67 3.66
C ALA A 80 2.62 -17.21 5.12
N PRO A 81 3.41 -17.95 5.91
CA PRO A 81 3.68 -17.58 7.29
C PRO A 81 4.61 -16.36 7.41
N LEU A 82 5.29 -16.00 6.32
CA LEU A 82 6.25 -14.90 6.28
C LEU A 82 5.64 -13.67 5.61
N ILE A 83 6.07 -12.51 6.07
CA ILE A 83 5.79 -11.21 5.45
C ILE A 83 6.90 -10.92 4.45
N GLY A 84 6.54 -10.49 3.24
CA GLY A 84 7.49 -10.03 2.24
C GLY A 84 7.09 -10.36 0.80
N ASN A 85 8.07 -10.19 -0.08
CA ASN A 85 7.88 -10.28 -1.52
C ASN A 85 8.08 -11.71 -2.01
N TYR A 86 7.33 -12.07 -3.06
CA TYR A 86 7.51 -13.33 -3.77
C TYR A 86 8.68 -13.23 -4.75
N LYS A 87 9.54 -14.25 -4.73
CA LYS A 87 10.58 -14.47 -5.74
C LYS A 87 9.98 -15.13 -6.98
N ALA A 88 10.78 -15.21 -8.05
CA ALA A 88 10.38 -15.86 -9.30
C ALA A 88 10.01 -17.34 -9.14
N ASP A 89 10.58 -18.03 -8.14
CA ASP A 89 10.27 -19.43 -7.81
C ASP A 89 8.99 -19.61 -6.97
N GLY A 90 8.31 -18.51 -6.61
CA GLY A 90 7.11 -18.51 -5.78
C GLY A 90 7.36 -18.61 -4.27
N THR A 91 8.61 -18.64 -3.82
CA THR A 91 8.96 -18.54 -2.40
C THR A 91 9.00 -17.10 -1.93
N ILE A 92 8.87 -16.86 -0.63
CA ILE A 92 9.06 -15.51 -0.06
C ILE A 92 10.52 -15.33 0.34
N GLY A 93 11.10 -14.19 -0.03
CA GLY A 93 12.32 -13.73 0.62
C GLY A 93 12.80 -12.38 0.14
N CYS A 94 14.01 -12.01 0.57
CA CYS A 94 14.70 -10.83 0.05
C CYS A 94 15.27 -11.05 -1.35
N ASP A 95 15.48 -9.93 -2.03
CA ASP A 95 16.42 -9.77 -3.13
C ASP A 95 17.27 -8.50 -2.89
N ASN A 96 18.09 -8.11 -3.87
CA ASN A 96 18.98 -6.95 -3.75
C ASN A 96 18.24 -5.61 -3.61
N ILE A 97 16.94 -5.56 -3.87
CA ILE A 97 16.11 -4.35 -3.93
C ILE A 97 15.07 -4.36 -2.81
N ARG A 98 14.58 -5.56 -2.44
CA ARG A 98 13.44 -5.75 -1.55
C ARG A 98 13.85 -6.51 -0.29
N LYS A 99 13.55 -5.91 0.86
CA LYS A 99 13.79 -6.52 2.17
C LYS A 99 12.76 -7.60 2.52
N GLY A 100 13.03 -8.29 3.64
CA GLY A 100 12.30 -9.46 4.10
C GLY A 100 13.11 -10.76 3.91
N PRO A 101 12.51 -11.94 4.10
CA PRO A 101 11.19 -12.13 4.69
C PRO A 101 11.22 -11.82 6.19
N TRP A 102 10.14 -11.27 6.72
CA TRP A 102 9.96 -11.04 8.17
C TRP A 102 9.04 -12.09 8.76
N LYS A 103 9.29 -12.48 10.02
CA LYS A 103 8.51 -13.54 10.70
C LYS A 103 7.20 -13.03 11.29
N ASN A 104 7.14 -11.76 11.62
CA ASN A 104 6.00 -11.12 12.28
C ASN A 104 5.96 -9.63 11.96
N TYR A 105 4.85 -8.98 12.30
CA TYR A 105 4.64 -7.55 12.03
C TYR A 105 5.68 -6.65 12.71
N ARG A 106 6.17 -7.03 13.90
CA ARG A 106 7.16 -6.24 14.62
C ARG A 106 8.50 -6.18 13.89
N GLU A 107 8.99 -7.31 13.39
CA GLU A 107 10.21 -7.35 12.57
C GLU A 107 10.04 -6.49 11.30
N TYR A 108 8.91 -6.64 10.62
CA TYR A 108 8.57 -5.85 9.42
C TYR A 108 8.52 -4.35 9.70
N PHE A 109 7.84 -3.93 10.76
CA PHE A 109 7.71 -2.53 11.15
C PHE A 109 9.07 -1.93 11.57
N ASN A 110 9.85 -2.66 12.37
CA ASN A 110 11.14 -2.18 12.86
C ASN A 110 12.15 -1.96 11.74
N ASP A 111 12.14 -2.82 10.72
CA ASP A 111 13.04 -2.69 9.57
C ASP A 111 12.68 -1.46 8.72
N GLN A 112 11.39 -1.20 8.51
CA GLN A 112 10.92 0.04 7.88
C GLN A 112 11.28 1.28 8.70
N LEU A 113 11.09 1.23 10.03
CA LEU A 113 11.46 2.33 10.92
C LEU A 113 12.97 2.61 10.84
N LYS A 114 13.80 1.57 10.77
CA LYS A 114 15.25 1.71 10.61
C LYS A 114 15.60 2.44 9.32
N ASP A 115 14.97 2.11 8.20
CA ASP A 115 15.18 2.82 6.92
C ASP A 115 14.79 4.30 7.02
N LYS A 116 13.65 4.58 7.66
CA LYS A 116 13.22 5.96 7.89
C LYS A 116 14.23 6.73 8.74
N ILE A 117 14.80 6.11 9.77
CA ILE A 117 15.84 6.73 10.62
C ILE A 117 17.13 6.96 9.82
N GLU A 118 17.54 6.00 8.99
CA GLU A 118 18.74 6.11 8.15
C GLU A 118 18.62 7.28 7.18
N ILE A 119 17.52 7.37 6.44
CA ILE A 119 17.25 8.49 5.52
C ILE A 119 17.17 9.82 6.28
N LEU A 120 16.41 9.87 7.38
CA LEU A 120 16.29 11.07 8.22
C LEU A 120 17.66 11.59 8.70
N THR A 121 18.58 10.67 8.98
CA THR A 121 19.92 11.00 9.50
C THR A 121 20.87 11.44 8.39
N THR A 122 20.76 10.85 7.20
CA THR A 122 21.73 11.03 6.11
C THR A 122 21.31 12.08 5.08
N ASP A 123 20.02 12.22 4.80
CA ASP A 123 19.52 13.16 3.81
C ASP A 123 19.45 14.59 4.40
N ASN A 124 20.12 15.51 3.72
CA ASN A 124 20.25 16.91 4.12
C ASN A 124 18.92 17.66 4.09
N ILE A 125 17.93 17.22 3.32
CA ILE A 125 16.62 17.88 3.27
C ILE A 125 15.96 17.94 4.65
N PHE A 126 16.22 16.96 5.53
CA PHE A 126 15.62 16.90 6.87
C PHE A 126 16.43 17.65 7.94
N ALA A 127 17.53 18.32 7.59
CA ALA A 127 18.46 18.87 8.57
C ALA A 127 17.82 19.81 9.60
N SER A 128 16.87 20.65 9.17
CA SER A 128 16.18 21.62 10.03
C SER A 128 15.23 20.99 11.05
N VAL A 129 14.72 19.78 10.80
CA VAL A 129 13.76 19.08 11.67
C VAL A 129 14.33 17.83 12.33
N ARG A 130 15.54 17.40 11.93
CA ARG A 130 16.14 16.12 12.30
C ARG A 130 16.18 15.86 13.81
N ALA A 131 16.67 16.82 14.59
CA ALA A 131 16.81 16.65 16.04
C ALA A 131 15.45 16.38 16.72
N ASP A 132 14.43 17.16 16.35
CA ASP A 132 13.08 17.05 16.88
C ASP A 132 12.41 15.72 16.51
N VAL A 133 12.53 15.31 15.23
CA VAL A 133 11.95 14.05 14.75
C VAL A 133 12.66 12.86 15.40
N LEU A 134 13.99 12.87 15.49
CA LEU A 134 14.76 11.82 16.17
C LEU A 134 14.42 11.71 17.65
N GLN A 135 14.16 12.84 18.33
CA GLN A 135 13.72 12.82 19.73
C GLN A 135 12.35 12.14 19.87
N ALA A 136 11.38 12.48 19.02
CA ALA A 136 10.07 11.83 19.02
C ALA A 136 10.15 10.34 18.66
N VAL A 137 11.05 9.95 17.74
CA VAL A 137 11.29 8.54 17.41
C VAL A 137 11.88 7.78 18.61
N LYS A 138 12.82 8.37 19.37
CA LYS A 138 13.36 7.77 20.60
C LYS A 138 12.26 7.56 21.64
N GLU A 139 11.37 8.54 21.81
CA GLU A 139 10.21 8.40 22.69
C GLU A 139 9.30 7.26 22.24
N PHE A 140 9.01 7.16 20.96
CA PHE A 140 8.24 6.04 20.40
C PHE A 140 8.92 4.69 20.62
N GLN A 141 10.24 4.60 20.42
CA GLN A 141 11.01 3.37 20.64
C GLN A 141 11.02 2.91 22.10
N SER A 142 10.70 3.79 23.06
CA SER A 142 10.54 3.42 24.47
C SER A 142 9.17 2.79 24.79
N LEU A 143 8.22 2.82 23.86
CA LEU A 143 6.88 2.26 24.05
C LEU A 143 6.88 0.74 23.87
N THR A 144 6.03 0.06 24.64
CA THR A 144 5.80 -1.38 24.48
C THR A 144 4.60 -1.61 23.58
N LEU A 145 4.85 -2.02 22.33
CA LEU A 145 3.79 -2.42 21.40
C LEU A 145 3.27 -3.84 21.70
N PRO A 146 2.02 -4.18 21.35
CA PRO A 146 1.53 -5.56 21.36
C PRO A 146 2.21 -6.43 20.30
N SER A 147 2.06 -7.76 20.35
CA SER A 147 2.77 -8.66 19.41
C SER A 147 2.23 -8.62 17.98
N PHE A 148 0.92 -8.37 17.82
CA PHE A 148 0.19 -8.40 16.54
C PHE A 148 0.19 -9.78 15.83
N ASP A 149 0.40 -10.87 16.58
CA ASP A 149 0.43 -12.23 16.03
C ASP A 149 -0.94 -12.74 15.54
N ASP A 150 -2.01 -12.01 15.86
CA ASP A 150 -3.38 -12.29 15.42
C ASP A 150 -3.74 -11.68 14.06
N LEU A 151 -2.80 -10.97 13.42
CA LEU A 151 -2.98 -10.45 12.07
C LEU A 151 -2.64 -11.52 11.02
N PRO A 152 -3.61 -11.97 10.21
CA PRO A 152 -3.32 -12.93 9.16
C PRO A 152 -2.54 -12.27 8.01
N ASN A 153 -1.56 -13.01 7.49
CA ASN A 153 -0.91 -12.68 6.22
C ASN A 153 -1.76 -13.19 5.06
N VAL A 154 -1.97 -12.31 4.08
CA VAL A 154 -2.66 -12.60 2.82
C VAL A 154 -1.80 -12.12 1.66
N PHE A 155 -2.12 -12.59 0.46
CA PHE A 155 -1.59 -11.92 -0.73
C PHE A 155 -2.26 -10.55 -0.82
N THR A 156 -1.48 -9.47 -0.73
CA THR A 156 -1.96 -8.09 -0.92
C THR A 156 -1.51 -7.58 -2.28
N HIS A 157 -2.35 -6.74 -2.89
CA HIS A 157 -1.94 -5.93 -4.04
C HIS A 157 -1.18 -4.70 -3.57
N ASN A 158 -1.60 -4.10 -2.44
CA ASN A 158 -0.96 -2.97 -1.77
C ASN A 158 -0.95 -1.64 -2.55
N ASP A 159 -1.70 -1.58 -3.66
CA ASP A 159 -2.09 -0.34 -4.36
C ASP A 159 -3.33 -0.58 -5.25
N LEU A 160 -4.34 -1.29 -4.73
CA LEU A 160 -5.56 -1.63 -5.47
C LEU A 160 -6.52 -0.42 -5.51
N GLY A 161 -6.06 0.71 -6.06
CA GLY A 161 -6.85 1.91 -6.30
C GLY A 161 -7.49 1.92 -7.68
N LEU A 162 -8.47 2.82 -7.90
CA LEU A 162 -9.20 2.90 -9.17
C LEU A 162 -8.32 3.30 -10.36
N GLN A 163 -7.17 3.94 -10.11
CA GLN A 163 -6.18 4.25 -11.14
C GLN A 163 -5.57 2.99 -11.77
N ASN A 164 -5.59 1.87 -11.03
CA ASN A 164 -5.05 0.58 -11.43
C ASN A 164 -6.14 -0.37 -11.97
N LEU A 165 -7.36 0.14 -12.18
CA LEU A 165 -8.48 -0.59 -12.75
C LEU A 165 -8.82 -0.06 -14.14
N THR A 166 -8.97 -0.95 -15.12
CA THR A 166 -9.59 -0.61 -16.41
C THR A 166 -10.99 -1.20 -16.51
N VAL A 167 -11.93 -0.42 -17.04
CA VAL A 167 -13.34 -0.81 -17.19
C VAL A 167 -13.83 -0.64 -18.63
N THR A 168 -14.74 -1.51 -19.07
CA THR A 168 -15.47 -1.36 -20.34
C THR A 168 -16.55 -0.28 -20.23
N ASP A 169 -17.17 0.08 -21.35
CA ASP A 169 -18.30 1.01 -21.36
C ASP A 169 -19.53 0.45 -20.59
N ASP A 170 -19.61 -0.88 -20.44
CA ASP A 170 -20.60 -1.59 -19.62
C ASP A 170 -20.19 -1.72 -18.13
N LEU A 171 -19.14 -1.03 -17.70
CA LEU A 171 -18.61 -0.99 -16.33
C LEU A 171 -18.06 -2.31 -15.79
N GLN A 172 -17.65 -3.23 -16.66
CA GLN A 172 -16.95 -4.46 -16.25
C GLN A 172 -15.45 -4.20 -16.12
N ILE A 173 -14.86 -4.63 -15.02
CA ILE A 173 -13.41 -4.58 -14.79
C ILE A 173 -12.73 -5.58 -15.73
N ARG A 174 -11.81 -5.07 -16.56
CA ARG A 174 -11.02 -5.87 -17.53
C ARG A 174 -9.51 -5.74 -17.36
N GLY A 175 -9.08 -4.98 -16.36
CA GLY A 175 -7.68 -4.84 -16.02
C GLY A 175 -7.51 -4.53 -14.56
N ILE A 176 -6.66 -5.31 -13.88
CA ILE A 176 -6.08 -5.00 -12.58
C ILE A 176 -4.56 -4.91 -12.81
N LEU A 177 -4.04 -3.69 -12.66
CA LEU A 177 -2.70 -3.29 -13.07
C LEU A 177 -1.81 -2.97 -11.87
N ASP A 178 -0.52 -2.76 -12.13
CA ASP A 178 0.44 -2.21 -11.17
C ASP A 178 0.68 -3.05 -9.90
N TRP A 179 1.20 -4.25 -10.11
CA TRP A 179 1.48 -5.23 -9.05
C TRP A 179 2.83 -5.00 -8.34
N GLU A 180 3.45 -3.82 -8.48
CA GLU A 180 4.83 -3.59 -8.04
C GLU A 180 5.02 -3.73 -6.53
N TRP A 181 3.99 -3.40 -5.74
CA TRP A 181 3.95 -3.45 -4.27
C TRP A 181 3.32 -4.73 -3.70
N SER A 182 2.95 -5.67 -4.57
CA SER A 182 2.26 -6.89 -4.15
C SER A 182 3.16 -7.88 -3.43
N GLY A 183 2.59 -8.65 -2.49
CA GLY A 183 3.33 -9.67 -1.75
C GLY A 183 2.48 -10.33 -0.66
N SER A 184 3.13 -11.07 0.22
CA SER A 184 2.49 -11.60 1.43
C SER A 184 2.64 -10.57 2.53
N TYR A 185 1.54 -9.95 2.94
CA TYR A 185 1.56 -8.94 3.99
C TYR A 185 0.35 -9.11 4.92
N PRO A 186 0.42 -8.58 6.15
CA PRO A 186 -0.74 -8.54 7.03
C PRO A 186 -1.88 -7.83 6.34
N ILE A 187 -3.10 -8.37 6.46
CA ILE A 187 -4.29 -7.89 5.73
C ILE A 187 -4.54 -6.38 5.89
N VAL A 188 -4.11 -5.78 7.00
CA VAL A 188 -4.22 -4.35 7.26
C VAL A 188 -3.52 -3.48 6.21
N GLU A 189 -2.42 -3.97 5.62
CA GLU A 189 -1.62 -3.23 4.62
C GLU A 189 -2.44 -2.88 3.37
N GLU A 190 -3.38 -3.75 2.98
CA GLU A 190 -4.27 -3.49 1.84
C GLU A 190 -5.08 -2.20 2.05
N TYR A 191 -5.43 -1.85 3.29
CA TYR A 191 -6.24 -0.66 3.58
C TYR A 191 -5.44 0.64 3.71
N PHE A 192 -4.11 0.58 3.74
CA PHE A 192 -3.30 1.78 3.92
C PHE A 192 -3.08 2.55 2.62
N ARG A 193 -3.10 1.86 1.49
CA ARG A 193 -2.78 2.43 0.17
C ARG A 193 -3.87 2.20 -0.87
N SER A 194 -4.58 1.07 -0.81
CA SER A 194 -5.56 0.68 -1.82
C SER A 194 -6.92 1.39 -1.68
N TYR A 195 -7.83 1.08 -2.60
CA TYR A 195 -9.22 1.51 -2.63
C TYR A 195 -9.41 3.03 -2.72
N LYS A 196 -8.42 3.77 -3.21
CA LYS A 196 -8.56 5.21 -3.48
C LYS A 196 -9.24 5.42 -4.84
N PRO A 197 -10.22 6.33 -4.98
CA PRO A 197 -10.82 7.19 -3.96
C PRO A 197 -12.08 6.61 -3.29
N ILE A 198 -12.43 5.34 -3.46
CA ILE A 198 -13.58 4.70 -2.74
C ILE A 198 -13.52 5.02 -1.24
N MET A 199 -12.34 4.97 -0.63
CA MET A 199 -12.15 5.22 0.80
C MET A 199 -12.40 6.68 1.24
N TYR A 200 -12.47 7.63 0.30
CA TYR A 200 -12.61 9.06 0.60
C TYR A 200 -14.08 9.50 0.74
N ASP A 201 -14.99 8.80 0.07
CA ASP A 201 -16.42 9.06 0.15
C ASP A 201 -17.09 8.10 1.13
N GLU A 202 -17.90 8.62 2.04
CA GLU A 202 -18.49 7.83 3.12
C GLU A 202 -19.43 6.73 2.60
N GLN A 203 -20.24 7.03 1.58
CA GLN A 203 -21.22 6.07 1.05
C GLN A 203 -20.53 4.88 0.38
N THR A 204 -19.53 5.16 -0.46
CA THR A 204 -18.77 4.11 -1.17
C THR A 204 -17.85 3.34 -0.24
N ARG A 205 -17.22 3.99 0.75
CA ARG A 205 -16.43 3.30 1.79
C ARG A 205 -17.28 2.34 2.62
N THR A 206 -18.43 2.81 3.13
CA THR A 206 -19.34 1.96 3.92
C THR A 206 -19.83 0.79 3.08
N TYR A 207 -20.23 1.04 1.82
CA TYR A 207 -20.66 -0.04 0.93
C TYR A 207 -19.55 -1.06 0.66
N LEU A 208 -18.31 -0.62 0.40
CA LEU A 208 -17.17 -1.51 0.22
C LEU A 208 -16.95 -2.41 1.44
N PHE A 209 -16.96 -1.84 2.65
CA PHE A 209 -16.75 -2.61 3.88
C PHE A 209 -17.88 -3.63 4.09
N ASP A 210 -19.14 -3.22 3.94
CA ASP A 210 -20.28 -4.13 4.06
C ASP A 210 -20.16 -5.34 3.12
N GLN A 211 -19.70 -5.11 1.88
CA GLN A 211 -19.54 -6.19 0.90
C GLN A 211 -18.35 -7.10 1.21
N LEU A 212 -17.22 -6.54 1.66
CA LEU A 212 -16.05 -7.33 2.09
C LEU A 212 -16.41 -8.21 3.30
N GLU A 213 -17.11 -7.65 4.28
CA GLU A 213 -17.51 -8.39 5.49
C GLU A 213 -18.51 -9.51 5.20
N LYS A 214 -19.44 -9.31 4.26
CA LYS A 214 -20.31 -10.40 3.76
C LYS A 214 -19.52 -11.56 3.16
N GLN A 215 -18.31 -11.30 2.65
CA GLN A 215 -17.38 -12.33 2.16
C GLN A 215 -16.41 -12.83 3.24
N GLN A 216 -16.62 -12.46 4.51
CA GLN A 216 -15.76 -12.79 5.65
C GLN A 216 -14.33 -12.24 5.52
N ILE A 217 -14.17 -11.12 4.80
CA ILE A 217 -12.89 -10.44 4.64
C ILE A 217 -12.81 -9.35 5.72
N PRO A 218 -11.84 -9.41 6.65
CA PRO A 218 -11.66 -8.38 7.67
C PRO A 218 -11.43 -7.00 7.06
N THR A 219 -12.07 -5.98 7.64
CA THR A 219 -12.03 -4.58 7.25
C THR A 219 -11.45 -3.73 8.39
N PRO A 220 -11.23 -2.42 8.19
CA PRO A 220 -10.89 -1.51 9.27
C PRO A 220 -11.83 -1.54 10.49
N GLN A 221 -13.08 -1.99 10.32
CA GLN A 221 -14.07 -2.09 11.39
C GLN A 221 -13.91 -3.39 12.21
N THR A 222 -13.34 -4.43 11.63
CA THR A 222 -13.26 -5.77 12.23
C THR A 222 -11.81 -6.22 12.52
N ILE A 223 -10.81 -5.57 11.94
CA ILE A 223 -9.39 -5.85 12.21
C ILE A 223 -9.04 -5.40 13.63
N PRO A 224 -8.49 -6.29 14.48
CA PRO A 224 -8.07 -5.94 15.84
C PRO A 224 -7.03 -4.81 15.83
N ARG A 225 -7.23 -3.81 16.70
CA ARG A 225 -6.30 -2.70 16.88
C ARG A 225 -5.99 -1.95 15.57
N PHE A 226 -6.93 -1.90 14.62
CA PHE A 226 -6.74 -1.19 13.35
C PHE A 226 -6.31 0.27 13.54
N SER A 227 -6.91 0.96 14.51
CA SER A 227 -6.56 2.35 14.86
C SER A 227 -5.08 2.50 15.20
N LEU A 228 -4.55 1.68 16.11
CA LEU A 228 -3.13 1.66 16.45
C LEU A 228 -2.24 1.34 15.23
N LEU A 229 -2.58 0.31 14.47
CA LEU A 229 -1.84 -0.08 13.25
C LEU A 229 -1.80 1.05 12.22
N ARG A 230 -2.91 1.77 12.07
CA ARG A 230 -3.00 2.94 11.18
C ARG A 230 -2.09 4.07 11.65
N LYS A 231 -2.05 4.36 12.96
CA LYS A 231 -1.14 5.35 13.53
C LYS A 231 0.33 4.96 13.36
N LEU A 232 0.66 3.67 13.51
CA LEU A 232 2.00 3.14 13.25
C LEU A 232 2.41 3.36 11.79
N TYR A 233 1.54 3.03 10.84
CA TYR A 233 1.78 3.30 9.42
C TYR A 233 1.96 4.80 9.14
N ASP A 234 1.07 5.64 9.67
CA ASP A 234 1.11 7.10 9.47
C ASP A 234 2.37 7.72 10.10
N LEU A 235 2.87 7.16 11.20
CA LEU A 235 4.13 7.56 11.81
C LEU A 235 5.30 7.31 10.84
N LEU A 236 5.40 6.11 10.25
CA LEU A 236 6.42 5.81 9.25
C LEU A 236 6.36 6.76 8.04
N GLN A 237 5.15 7.09 7.57
CA GLN A 237 4.97 8.01 6.46
C GLN A 237 5.34 9.46 6.81
N ALA A 238 5.16 9.87 8.08
CA ALA A 238 5.46 11.22 8.54
C ALA A 238 6.96 11.43 8.86
N ILE A 239 7.70 10.39 9.28
CA ILE A 239 9.14 10.50 9.61
C ILE A 239 9.96 10.90 8.36
N VAL A 240 9.76 10.19 7.25
CA VAL A 240 10.34 10.53 5.93
C VAL A 240 9.27 10.33 4.86
N PRO A 241 8.53 11.39 4.51
CA PRO A 241 7.58 11.36 3.40
C PRO A 241 8.31 11.17 2.07
N TRP A 242 7.86 10.19 1.27
CA TRP A 242 8.51 9.82 0.01
C TRP A 242 8.59 10.97 -1.01
N TYR A 243 7.63 11.89 -0.99
CA TYR A 243 7.58 13.01 -1.93
C TYR A 243 8.58 14.12 -1.58
N LEU A 244 9.07 14.18 -0.33
CA LEU A 244 10.09 15.18 0.06
C LEU A 244 11.46 14.76 -0.45
N THR A 245 11.80 13.46 -0.36
CA THR A 245 13.07 12.92 -0.87
C THR A 245 13.22 13.04 -2.40
N SER A 246 12.12 13.29 -3.13
CA SER A 246 12.12 13.43 -4.59
C SER A 246 12.01 14.89 -5.07
N LEU A 247 12.05 15.88 -4.17
CA LEU A 247 11.95 17.29 -4.57
C LEU A 247 13.24 17.80 -5.22
N ALA A 248 13.11 18.39 -6.41
CA ALA A 248 14.22 18.90 -7.19
C ALA A 248 14.91 20.14 -6.58
N ASN A 249 14.20 20.90 -5.74
CA ASN A 249 14.76 22.07 -5.05
C ASN A 249 14.44 22.04 -3.55
N PRO A 250 15.39 21.59 -2.71
CA PRO A 250 15.27 21.59 -1.24
C PRO A 250 15.06 22.98 -0.61
N GLU A 251 15.43 24.06 -1.31
CA GLU A 251 15.31 25.44 -0.82
C GLU A 251 13.94 26.07 -1.12
N HIS A 252 13.05 25.35 -1.81
CA HIS A 252 11.72 25.87 -2.12
C HIS A 252 10.89 26.03 -0.83
N PRO A 253 10.21 27.18 -0.58
CA PRO A 253 9.47 27.43 0.67
C PRO A 253 8.42 26.36 1.05
N THR A 254 7.86 25.67 0.05
CA THR A 254 6.96 24.53 0.27
C THR A 254 7.64 23.37 1.01
N VAL A 255 8.94 23.14 0.79
CA VAL A 255 9.73 22.08 1.45
C VAL A 255 9.76 22.34 2.95
N GLU A 256 10.16 23.54 3.35
CA GLU A 256 10.25 23.92 4.77
C GLU A 256 8.89 23.79 5.47
N LYS A 257 7.83 24.29 4.81
CA LYS A 257 6.46 24.16 5.33
C LYS A 257 6.04 22.70 5.54
N GLU A 258 6.31 21.83 4.57
CA GLU A 258 5.97 20.41 4.70
C GLU A 258 6.87 19.69 5.72
N LEU A 259 8.15 20.05 5.85
CA LEU A 259 9.03 19.50 6.89
C LEU A 259 8.50 19.83 8.30
N VAL A 260 8.16 21.09 8.56
CA VAL A 260 7.59 21.54 9.84
C VAL A 260 6.27 20.82 10.13
N LYS A 261 5.38 20.75 9.15
CA LYS A 261 4.09 20.04 9.26
C LYS A 261 4.28 18.55 9.57
N ASN A 262 5.20 17.87 8.91
CA ASN A 262 5.46 16.44 9.16
C ASN A 262 6.14 16.21 10.51
N ARG A 263 7.07 17.08 10.92
CA ARG A 263 7.66 17.06 12.28
C ARG A 263 6.59 17.14 13.36
N ASP A 264 5.67 18.08 13.24
CA ASP A 264 4.60 18.26 14.23
C ASP A 264 3.62 17.08 14.21
N LYS A 265 3.34 16.54 13.01
CA LYS A 265 2.55 15.30 12.86
C LYS A 265 3.23 14.09 13.53
N VAL A 266 4.55 13.94 13.42
CA VAL A 266 5.29 12.88 14.12
C VAL A 266 5.10 13.00 15.64
N LYS A 267 5.31 14.20 16.21
CA LYS A 267 5.13 14.43 17.65
C LYS A 267 3.70 14.10 18.11
N GLN A 268 2.71 14.52 17.32
CA GLN A 268 1.30 14.23 17.60
C GLN A 268 1.00 12.73 17.56
N LEU A 269 1.46 12.02 16.53
CA LEU A 269 1.23 10.57 16.40
C LEU A 269 1.89 9.77 17.53
N VAL A 270 3.10 10.13 17.96
CA VAL A 270 3.77 9.47 19.08
C VAL A 270 2.98 9.63 20.38
N LYS A 271 2.41 10.82 20.61
CA LYS A 271 1.52 11.08 21.74
C LYS A 271 0.26 10.23 21.67
N GLU A 272 -0.43 10.23 20.53
CA GLU A 272 -1.66 9.46 20.33
C GLU A 272 -1.44 7.94 20.47
N ILE A 273 -0.32 7.43 19.96
CA ILE A 273 0.06 6.01 20.12
C ILE A 273 0.29 5.69 21.59
N ARG A 274 0.99 6.57 22.33
CA ARG A 274 1.21 6.39 23.77
C ARG A 274 -0.11 6.35 24.54
N GLU A 275 -1.04 7.24 24.20
CA GLU A 275 -2.38 7.31 24.82
C GLU A 275 -3.22 6.07 24.52
N GLU A 276 -3.17 5.52 23.30
CA GLU A 276 -3.92 4.30 22.93
C GLU A 276 -3.34 3.01 23.54
N LEU A 277 -2.07 3.03 23.97
CA LEU A 277 -1.42 1.89 24.62
C LEU A 277 -1.62 1.84 26.16
N GLN A 278 -2.18 2.89 26.76
CA GLN A 278 -2.48 2.99 28.20
C GLN A 278 -3.89 2.49 28.51
#